data_AF-A0A0G1FUN4-F1
#
_entry.id   AF-A0A0G1FUN4-F1
#
_cell.length_a   1.000
_cell.length_b   1.000
_cell.length_c   1.000
_cell.angle_alpha   90.00
_cell.angle_beta   90.00
_cell.angle_gamma   90.00
#
_symmetry.space_group_name_H-M   'P 1'
#
loop_
_entity.id
_entity.type
_entity.pdbx_description
1 polymer ?
#
loop_
_entity_poly.entity_id
_entity_poly.type
_entity_poly.pdbx_seq_one_letter_code
_entity_poly.pdbx_strand_id
1 'polypeptide(L)'
;MILLGSFLLSVGYSFYFKINPTVDARAYDVIALNIAQGQGYRENLSVGIANDYVIARVGPVYEYFLAGLYAVGGHNYEVVWLAQAILRGLTVWLVYLIVC
;
A
#
# COMPACT_ATOMS: atom_id res chain seq x y z
N MET A 1 -2.74 6.85 25.23
CA MET A 1 -2.07 8.00 24.58
C MET A 1 -1.17 7.59 23.41
N ILE A 2 -0.38 6.51 23.53
CA ILE A 2 0.57 6.09 22.49
C ILE A 2 -0.11 5.72 21.15
N LEU A 3 -1.26 5.03 21.17
CA LEU A 3 -2.03 4.68 19.95
C LEU A 3 -2.53 5.90 19.18
N LEU A 4 -3.11 6.86 19.90
CA LEU A 4 -3.62 8.09 19.30
C LEU A 4 -2.46 8.93 18.76
N GLY A 5 -1.35 9.00 19.50
CA GLY A 5 -0.13 9.68 19.09
C GLY A 5 0.47 9.10 17.81
N SER A 6 0.61 7.77 17.72
CA SER A 6 1.17 7.10 16.53
C SER A 6 0.30 7.28 15.30
N PHE A 7 -1.03 7.20 15.46
CA PHE A 7 -1.98 7.45 14.38
C PHE A 7 -1.91 8.90 13.88
N LEU A 8 -2.01 9.88 14.77
CA LEU A 8 -2.01 11.30 14.40
C LEU A 8 -0.68 11.75 13.79
N LEU A 9 0.45 11.28 14.32
CA LEU A 9 1.77 11.55 13.73
C LEU A 9 1.88 10.96 12.32
N SER A 10 1.43 9.71 12.14
CA SER A 10 1.53 9.05 10.83
C SER A 10 0.66 9.73 9.78
N VAL A 11 -0.58 10.10 10.13
CA VAL A 11 -1.46 10.84 9.20
C VAL A 11 -0.91 12.24 8.95
N GLY A 12 -0.60 12.99 10.01
CA GLY A 12 -0.11 14.36 9.88
C GLY A 12 1.15 14.47 9.04
N TYR A 13 2.11 13.55 9.24
CA TYR A 13 3.33 13.50 8.46
C TYR A 13 3.05 13.22 6.97
N SER A 14 2.24 12.22 6.65
CA SER A 14 1.95 11.86 5.25
C SER A 14 1.21 12.98 4.50
N PHE A 15 0.23 13.62 5.14
CA PHE A 15 -0.53 14.71 4.52
C PHE A 15 0.28 16.01 4.39
N TYR A 16 1.20 16.28 5.33
CA TYR A 16 2.08 17.45 5.25
C TYR A 16 3.11 17.32 4.13
N PHE A 17 3.79 16.18 4.04
CA PHE A 17 4.88 15.97 3.07
C PHE A 17 4.42 15.44 1.71
N LYS A 18 3.17 14.97 1.57
CA LYS A 18 2.60 14.41 0.34
C LYS A 18 3.54 13.43 -0.34
N ILE A 19 3.81 12.33 0.35
CA ILE A 19 4.86 11.38 -0.01
C ILE A 19 4.46 10.66 -1.30
N ASN A 20 5.18 10.95 -2.39
CA ASN A 20 4.96 10.31 -3.67
C ASN A 20 5.67 8.94 -3.74
N PRO A 21 5.07 7.93 -4.40
CA PRO A 21 5.70 6.63 -4.60
C PRO A 21 7.05 6.77 -5.32
N THR A 22 8.10 6.20 -4.74
CA THR A 22 9.47 6.25 -5.28
C THR A 22 9.96 4.83 -5.57
N VAL A 23 10.67 4.67 -6.71
CA VAL A 23 11.31 3.44 -7.21
C VAL A 23 10.43 2.19 -7.03
N ASP A 24 10.58 1.46 -5.93
CA ASP A 24 9.84 0.22 -5.66
C ASP A 24 8.35 0.46 -5.37
N ALA A 25 8.03 1.53 -4.63
CA ALA A 25 6.66 1.89 -4.35
C ALA A 25 5.88 2.27 -5.61
N ARG A 26 6.57 2.80 -6.63
CA ARG A 26 5.97 3.07 -7.94
C ARG A 26 5.64 1.79 -8.68
N ALA A 27 6.51 0.78 -8.63
CA ALA A 27 6.21 -0.51 -9.23
C ALA A 27 4.96 -1.14 -8.58
N TYR A 28 4.87 -1.14 -7.25
CA TYR A 28 3.70 -1.64 -6.54
C TYR A 28 2.42 -0.89 -6.89
N ASP A 29 2.50 0.43 -7.01
CA ASP A 29 1.40 1.30 -7.41
C ASP A 29 0.85 0.95 -8.80
N VAL A 30 1.74 0.74 -9.78
CA VAL A 30 1.38 0.34 -11.14
C VAL A 30 0.73 -1.03 -11.16
N ILE A 31 1.31 -2.00 -10.45
CA ILE A 31 0.78 -3.37 -10.38
C ILE A 31 -0.61 -3.36 -9.74
N ALA A 32 -0.78 -2.63 -8.63
CA ALA A 32 -2.04 -2.52 -7.93
C ALA A 32 -3.13 -1.86 -8.79
N LEU A 33 -2.76 -0.83 -9.55
CA LEU A 33 -3.67 -0.19 -10.52
C LEU A 33 -4.08 -1.17 -11.63
N ASN A 34 -3.14 -1.92 -12.19
CA ASN A 34 -3.42 -2.91 -13.23
C ASN A 34 -4.35 -4.03 -12.71
N ILE A 35 -4.15 -4.49 -11.47
CA ILE A 35 -5.04 -5.45 -10.82
C ILE A 35 -6.44 -4.85 -10.64
N ALA A 36 -6.53 -3.62 -10.11
CA ALA A 36 -7.82 -2.94 -9.89
C ALA A 36 -8.58 -2.68 -11.20
N GLN A 37 -7.87 -2.51 -12.33
CA GLN A 37 -8.45 -2.36 -13.66
C GLN A 37 -8.79 -3.70 -14.35
N GLY A 38 -8.54 -4.85 -13.71
CA GLY A 38 -8.81 -6.16 -14.28
C GLY A 38 -7.77 -6.65 -15.30
N GLN A 39 -6.60 -6.02 -15.37
CA GLN A 39 -5.50 -6.39 -16.28
C GLN A 39 -4.57 -7.47 -15.70
N GLY A 40 -4.79 -7.88 -14.45
CA GLY A 40 -4.07 -8.93 -13.75
C GLY A 40 -2.80 -8.45 -13.03
N TYR A 41 -2.06 -9.40 -12.47
CA TYR A 41 -0.81 -9.14 -11.74
C TYR A 41 0.34 -8.89 -12.72
N ARG A 42 0.47 -7.65 -13.19
CA ARG A 42 1.44 -7.24 -14.22
C ARG A 42 1.99 -5.87 -13.91
N GLU A 43 3.28 -5.68 -14.13
CA GLU A 43 3.91 -4.35 -14.05
C GLU A 43 3.90 -3.69 -15.43
N ASN A 44 4.18 -4.46 -16.49
CA ASN A 44 4.25 -3.95 -17.85
C ASN A 44 3.25 -4.65 -18.79
N LEU A 45 2.23 -3.90 -19.22
CA LEU A 45 1.21 -4.41 -20.12
C LEU A 45 1.70 -4.65 -21.56
N SER A 46 2.79 -4.00 -21.98
CA SER A 46 3.34 -4.13 -23.34
C SER A 46 4.14 -5.40 -23.56
N VAL A 47 4.47 -6.13 -22.50
CA VAL A 47 5.27 -7.37 -22.54
C VAL A 47 4.37 -8.53 -22.15
N GLY A 48 4.42 -9.65 -22.89
CA GLY A 48 3.64 -10.84 -22.54
C GLY A 48 3.90 -11.33 -21.10
N ILE A 49 2.89 -11.91 -20.45
CA ILE A 49 2.93 -12.33 -19.04
C ILE A 49 4.16 -13.19 -18.71
N ALA A 50 4.58 -14.06 -19.64
CA ALA A 50 5.75 -14.94 -19.46
C ALA A 50 7.10 -14.19 -19.34
N ASN A 51 7.16 -12.96 -19.82
CA ASN A 51 8.33 -12.10 -19.81
C ASN A 51 8.18 -10.93 -18.81
N ASP A 52 7.08 -10.90 -18.04
CA ASP A 52 6.88 -9.93 -16.97
C ASP A 52 7.58 -10.44 -15.70
N TYR A 53 8.64 -9.73 -15.30
CA TYR A 53 9.45 -10.09 -14.13
C TYR A 53 8.82 -9.67 -12.80
N VAL A 54 7.56 -9.22 -12.80
CA VAL A 54 6.86 -8.74 -11.60
C VAL A 54 6.86 -9.76 -10.45
N ILE A 55 6.72 -11.06 -10.74
CA ILE A 55 6.71 -12.13 -9.73
C ILE A 55 8.12 -12.34 -9.11
N ALA A 56 9.18 -11.99 -9.85
CA ALA A 56 10.56 -12.14 -9.38
C ALA A 56 11.02 -11.01 -8.45
N ARG A 57 10.25 -9.92 -8.33
CA ARG A 57 10.64 -8.72 -7.59
C ARG A 57 10.33 -8.85 -6.09
N VAL A 58 9.06 -9.00 -5.73
CA VAL A 58 8.55 -9.16 -4.35
C VAL A 58 7.23 -9.95 -4.38
N GLY A 59 6.91 -10.62 -3.27
CA GLY A 59 5.69 -11.42 -3.14
C GLY A 59 4.41 -10.56 -3.20
N PRO A 60 3.30 -11.10 -3.75
CA PRO A 60 2.19 -10.33 -4.32
C PRO A 60 1.22 -9.69 -3.32
N VAL A 61 1.43 -9.94 -2.03
CA VAL A 61 0.43 -9.66 -0.99
C VAL A 61 0.18 -8.16 -0.86
N TYR A 62 1.23 -7.35 -0.95
CA TYR A 62 1.11 -5.91 -0.76
C TYR A 62 0.40 -5.24 -1.93
N GLU A 63 0.65 -5.69 -3.16
CA GLU A 63 0.05 -5.20 -4.39
C GLU A 63 -1.44 -5.54 -4.47
N TYR A 64 -1.84 -6.75 -4.03
CA TYR A 64 -3.26 -7.09 -3.90
C TYR A 64 -3.96 -6.29 -2.81
N PHE A 65 -3.29 -6.04 -1.67
CA PHE A 65 -3.82 -5.15 -0.63
C PHE A 65 -4.04 -3.73 -1.18
N LEU A 66 -3.06 -3.19 -1.89
CA LEU A 66 -3.14 -1.87 -2.51
C LEU A 66 -4.22 -1.81 -3.60
N ALA A 67 -4.36 -2.86 -4.41
CA ALA A 67 -5.42 -2.96 -5.41
C ALA A 67 -6.82 -2.96 -4.77
N GLY A 68 -6.97 -3.61 -3.62
CA GLY A 68 -8.21 -3.55 -2.83
C GLY A 68 -8.53 -2.14 -2.34
N LEU A 69 -7.53 -1.40 -1.87
CA LEU A 69 -7.71 0.01 -1.51
C LEU A 69 -8.13 0.86 -2.72
N TYR A 70 -7.50 0.64 -3.88
CA TYR A 70 -7.83 1.36 -5.12
C TYR A 70 -9.20 0.97 -5.69
N ALA A 71 -9.67 -0.24 -5.46
CA ALA A 71 -11.03 -0.65 -5.83
C ALA A 71 -12.10 0.09 -5.02
N VAL A 72 -11.82 0.42 -3.75
CA VAL A 72 -12.77 1.11 -2.86
C VAL A 72 -12.67 2.64 -2.97
N GLY A 73 -11.44 3.17 -3.01
CA GLY A 73 -11.15 4.59 -2.90
C GLY A 73 -10.66 5.26 -4.17
N GLY A 74 -10.56 4.52 -5.29
CA GLY A 74 -9.90 4.97 -6.51
C GLY A 74 -8.37 5.05 -6.36
N HIS A 75 -7.69 5.43 -7.44
CA HIS A 75 -6.23 5.63 -7.43
C HIS A 75 -5.86 6.93 -6.72
N ASN A 76 -5.93 6.92 -5.39
CA ASN A 76 -5.66 8.06 -4.51
C ASN A 76 -4.69 7.63 -3.39
N TYR A 77 -3.59 8.35 -3.24
CA TYR A 77 -2.55 8.03 -2.25
C TYR A 77 -3.02 8.28 -0.81
N GLU A 78 -3.99 9.17 -0.62
CA GLU A 78 -4.56 9.50 0.68
C GLU A 78 -5.22 8.29 1.34
N VAL A 79 -5.90 7.45 0.54
CA VAL A 79 -6.54 6.22 1.02
C VAL A 79 -5.49 5.23 1.53
N VAL A 80 -4.36 5.16 0.83
CA VAL A 80 -3.20 4.33 1.23
C VAL A 80 -2.59 4.84 2.52
N TRP A 81 -2.38 6.16 2.66
CA TRP A 81 -1.83 6.75 3.87
C TRP A 81 -2.74 6.51 5.08
N LEU A 82 -4.06 6.66 4.91
CA LEU A 82 -5.02 6.39 5.97
C LEU A 82 -5.00 4.92 6.38
N ALA A 83 -5.04 4.00 5.43
CA ALA A 83 -4.98 2.56 5.70
C ALA A 83 -3.68 2.18 6.43
N GLN A 84 -2.52 2.70 5.99
CA GLN A 84 -1.25 2.47 6.66
C GLN A 84 -1.20 3.06 8.07
N ALA A 85 -1.78 4.23 8.30
CA ALA A 85 -1.85 4.82 9.63
C ALA A 85 -2.72 3.99 10.58
N ILE A 86 -3.86 3.48 10.11
CA ILE A 86 -4.73 2.56 10.86
C ILE A 86 -3.95 1.28 11.21
N LEU A 87 -3.31 0.66 10.21
CA LEU A 87 -2.53 -0.57 10.42
C LEU A 87 -1.41 -0.36 11.45
N ARG A 88 -0.68 0.76 11.39
CA ARG A 88 0.33 1.10 12.41
C ARG A 88 -0.26 1.21 13.81
N GLY A 89 -1.41 1.88 13.94
CA GLY A 89 -2.15 1.95 15.21
C GLY A 89 -2.55 0.58 15.73
N LEU A 90 -3.08 -0.28 14.87
CA LEU A 90 -3.44 -1.66 15.20
C LEU A 90 -2.23 -2.50 15.58
N THR A 91 -1.08 -2.34 14.91
CA THR A 91 0.16 -3.03 15.28
C THR A 91 0.61 -2.64 16.69
N VAL A 92 0.60 -1.35 17.02
CA VAL A 92 0.95 -0.89 18.38
C VAL A 92 -0.02 -1.46 19.41
N TRP A 93 -1.32 -1.54 19.09
CA TRP A 93 -2.33 -2.14 19.96
C TRP A 93 -2.11 -3.64 20.17
N LEU A 94 -1.84 -4.39 19.10
CA LEU A 94 -1.57 -5.82 19.17
C LEU A 94 -0.32 -6.11 20.00
N VAL A 95 0.76 -5.34 19.80
CA VAL A 95 1.98 -5.48 20.61
C VAL A 95 1.69 -5.23 22.09
N TYR A 96 0.89 -4.21 22.41
CA TYR A 96 0.46 -3.94 23.78
C TYR A 96 -0.27 -5.14 24.40
N LEU A 97 -1.24 -5.73 23.68
CA LEU A 97 -2.00 -6.90 24.16
C LEU A 97 -1.16 -8.18 24.32
N ILE A 98 -0.06 -8.31 23.58
CA ILE A 98 0.82 -9.49 23.67
C ILE A 98 1.79 -9.35 24.83
N VAL A 99 2.25 -8.14 25.11
CA VAL A 99 3.32 -7.87 26.09
C VAL A 99 2.78 -7.57 27.49
N CYS A 100 1.57 -7.02 27.61
CA CYS A 100 0.94 -6.66 28.88
C CYS A 100 -0.24 -7.57 29.21
#